data_AF-A0A0B0H7K0-F1
#
_entry.id   AF-A0A0B0H7K0-F1
#
_cell.length_a   1.000
_cell.length_b   1.000
_cell.length_c   1.000
_cell.angle_alpha   90.00
_cell.angle_beta   90.00
_cell.angle_gamma   90.00
#
_symmetry.space_group_name_H-M   'P 1'
#
loop_
_entity.id
_entity.type
_entity.pdbx_description
1 polymer ?
#
loop_
_entity_poly.entity_id
_entity_poly.type
_entity_poly.pdbx_seq_one_letter_code
_entity_poly.pdbx_strand_id
1 'polypeptide(L)'
;MNLLETILSAQNGDVVRQVANNFQLDEGQAKSAMGALLPALTQGISKNASGSQGLGDLIGALTGGNHSKYIDQPEVLAESGTVEEGNKILGHILGSKDVSRQVASRAAESSGVDSGILKQMLPMLASVAMGAMAKKGLGNASAGQPEGLGGMLTGILDADKDGSALDDIMGMASKFMR
;
A
#
# COMPACT_ATOMS: atom_id res chain seq x y z
N MET A 1 -2.37 -7.50 -10.11
CA MET A 1 -3.49 -7.14 -9.21
C MET A 1 -3.42 -5.66 -8.86
N ASN A 2 -4.47 -4.90 -9.14
CA ASN A 2 -4.54 -3.47 -8.81
C ASN A 2 -4.70 -3.23 -7.30
N LEU A 3 -4.17 -2.10 -6.81
CA LEU A 3 -4.35 -1.67 -5.42
C LEU A 3 -5.83 -1.49 -5.08
N LEU A 4 -6.61 -0.95 -6.02
CA LEU A 4 -8.06 -0.82 -5.95
C LEU A 4 -8.74 -2.18 -5.65
N GLU A 5 -8.40 -3.21 -6.44
CA GLU A 5 -8.91 -4.57 -6.26
C GLU A 5 -8.57 -5.12 -4.87
N THR A 6 -7.35 -4.84 -4.41
CA THR A 6 -6.88 -5.30 -3.09
C THR A 6 -7.69 -4.62 -1.98
N ILE A 7 -7.94 -3.32 -2.06
CA ILE A 7 -8.74 -2.59 -1.06
C ILE A 7 -10.21 -3.05 -1.10
N LEU A 8 -10.78 -3.23 -2.29
CA LEU A 8 -12.14 -3.73 -2.48
C LEU A 8 -12.30 -5.16 -1.93
N SER A 9 -11.27 -5.99 -2.09
CA SER A 9 -11.28 -7.40 -1.66
C SER A 9 -10.86 -7.59 -0.20
N ALA A 10 -10.06 -6.68 0.38
CA ALA A 10 -9.37 -6.89 1.66
C ALA A 10 -10.29 -7.08 2.86
N GLN A 11 -11.55 -6.61 2.79
CA GLN A 11 -12.60 -6.84 3.79
C GLN A 11 -14.00 -6.64 3.17
N ASN A 12 -14.34 -7.31 2.06
CA ASN A 12 -15.71 -7.24 1.47
C ASN A 12 -16.30 -5.82 1.26
N GLY A 13 -15.46 -4.80 1.03
CA GLY A 13 -15.90 -3.41 0.91
C GLY A 13 -16.12 -2.62 2.22
N ASP A 14 -15.70 -3.12 3.39
CA ASP A 14 -15.84 -2.39 4.67
C ASP A 14 -15.14 -1.02 4.67
N VAL A 15 -13.98 -0.90 4.01
CA VAL A 15 -13.30 0.40 3.83
C VAL A 15 -14.18 1.39 3.05
N VAL A 16 -14.88 0.90 2.01
CA VAL A 16 -15.78 1.74 1.18
C VAL A 16 -16.95 2.23 2.02
N ARG A 17 -17.57 1.34 2.80
CA ARG A 17 -18.70 1.68 3.68
C ARG A 17 -18.29 2.67 4.76
N GLN A 18 -17.11 2.50 5.34
CA GLN A 18 -16.61 3.42 6.35
C GLN A 18 -16.34 4.80 5.78
N VAL A 19 -15.75 4.88 4.59
CA VAL A 19 -15.55 6.14 3.87
C VAL A 19 -16.91 6.78 3.55
N ALA A 20 -17.87 6.01 3.04
CA ALA A 20 -19.22 6.47 2.76
C ALA A 20 -19.88 7.08 4.02
N ASN A 21 -19.82 6.38 5.15
CA ASN A 21 -20.37 6.84 6.44
C ASN A 21 -19.67 8.11 6.96
N ASN A 22 -18.35 8.17 6.91
CA ASN A 22 -17.57 9.32 7.39
C ASN A 22 -17.85 10.61 6.62
N PHE A 23 -18.07 10.50 5.32
CA PHE A 23 -18.25 11.64 4.42
C PHE A 23 -19.71 11.87 3.99
N GLN A 24 -20.65 11.12 4.57
CA GLN A 24 -22.08 11.17 4.23
C GLN A 24 -22.34 10.97 2.72
N LEU A 25 -21.58 10.07 2.11
CA LEU A 25 -21.70 9.69 0.70
C LEU A 25 -22.47 8.36 0.58
N ASP A 26 -23.10 8.14 -0.57
CA ASP A 26 -23.56 6.79 -0.93
C ASP A 26 -22.37 5.87 -1.27
N GLU A 27 -22.53 4.55 -1.14
CA GLU A 27 -21.48 3.57 -1.48
C GLU A 27 -21.01 3.71 -2.93
N GLY A 28 -21.89 4.06 -3.88
CA GLY A 28 -21.55 4.32 -5.28
C GLY A 28 -20.69 5.58 -5.47
N GLN A 29 -20.97 6.64 -4.70
CA GLN A 29 -20.16 7.86 -4.70
C GLN A 29 -18.79 7.61 -4.08
N ALA A 30 -18.72 6.88 -2.95
CA ALA A 30 -17.47 6.49 -2.32
C ALA A 30 -16.61 5.64 -3.26
N LYS A 31 -17.19 4.65 -3.96
CA LYS A 31 -16.49 3.85 -4.97
C LYS A 31 -15.95 4.71 -6.12
N SER A 32 -16.78 5.61 -6.65
CA SER A 32 -16.39 6.51 -7.74
C SER A 32 -15.25 7.44 -7.32
N ALA A 33 -15.34 8.01 -6.12
CA ALA A 33 -14.33 8.88 -5.53
C ALA A 33 -12.99 8.15 -5.32
N MET A 34 -13.02 6.94 -4.76
CA MET A 34 -11.83 6.10 -4.60
C MET A 34 -11.22 5.74 -5.96
N GLY A 35 -12.05 5.36 -6.94
CA GLY A 35 -11.62 5.05 -8.31
C GLY A 35 -10.97 6.24 -9.02
N ALA A 36 -11.39 7.47 -8.71
CA ALA A 36 -10.82 8.69 -9.27
C ALA A 36 -9.49 9.10 -8.61
N LEU A 37 -9.33 8.87 -7.30
CA LEU A 37 -8.13 9.26 -6.54
C LEU A 37 -6.99 8.23 -6.63
N LEU A 38 -7.34 6.93 -6.67
CA LEU A 38 -6.36 5.84 -6.61
C LEU A 38 -5.31 5.86 -7.74
N PRO A 39 -5.64 6.17 -9.02
CA PRO A 39 -4.64 6.24 -10.08
C PRO A 39 -3.50 7.22 -9.74
N ALA A 40 -3.83 8.41 -9.22
CA ALA A 40 -2.83 9.40 -8.83
C ALA A 40 -1.97 8.93 -7.66
N LEU A 41 -2.57 8.27 -6.66
CA LEU A 41 -1.85 7.67 -5.54
C LEU A 41 -0.87 6.59 -6.02
N THR A 42 -1.33 5.66 -6.86
CA THR A 42 -0.49 4.58 -7.40
C THR A 42 0.66 5.11 -8.24
N GLN A 43 0.42 6.15 -9.04
CA GLN A 43 1.45 6.82 -9.82
C GLN A 43 2.47 7.53 -8.93
N GLY A 44 2.01 8.22 -7.88
CA GLY A 44 2.88 8.87 -6.90
C GLY A 44 3.79 7.88 -6.16
N ILE A 45 3.21 6.78 -5.68
CA ILE A 45 3.94 5.69 -5.02
C ILE A 45 4.97 5.10 -5.99
N SER A 46 4.57 4.77 -7.22
CA SER A 46 5.47 4.21 -8.22
C SER A 46 6.63 5.16 -8.52
N LYS A 47 6.36 6.45 -8.69
CA LYS A 47 7.39 7.48 -8.94
C LYS A 47 8.34 7.63 -7.76
N ASN A 48 7.84 7.57 -6.53
CA ASN A 48 8.66 7.66 -5.33
C ASN A 48 9.52 6.39 -5.14
N ALA A 49 8.95 5.20 -5.34
CA ALA A 49 9.64 3.91 -5.24
C ALA A 49 10.67 3.67 -6.34
N SER A 50 10.58 4.36 -7.49
CA SER A 50 11.62 4.30 -8.54
C SER A 50 12.95 4.94 -8.13
N GLY A 51 12.99 5.76 -7.07
CA GLY A 51 14.22 6.33 -6.52
C GLY A 51 14.73 5.53 -5.32
N SER A 52 16.05 5.34 -5.22
CA SER A 52 16.65 4.57 -4.11
C SER A 52 16.30 5.12 -2.72
N GLN A 53 16.21 6.45 -2.59
CA GLN A 53 15.81 7.10 -1.33
C GLN A 53 14.33 6.88 -1.02
N GLY A 54 13.43 7.14 -1.98
CA GLY A 54 11.99 6.98 -1.76
C GLY A 54 11.59 5.54 -1.50
N LEU A 55 12.27 4.58 -2.14
CA LEU A 55 12.12 3.16 -1.82
C LEU A 55 12.53 2.86 -0.37
N GLY A 56 13.67 3.38 0.09
CA GLY A 56 14.13 3.21 1.47
C GLY A 56 13.15 3.80 2.49
N ASP A 57 12.65 5.01 2.24
CA ASP A 57 11.67 5.68 3.09
C ASP A 57 10.35 4.88 3.14
N LEU A 58 9.90 4.38 1.99
CA LEU A 58 8.68 3.56 1.89
C LEU A 58 8.84 2.23 2.65
N ILE A 59 9.98 1.54 2.49
CA ILE A 59 10.28 0.31 3.24
C ILE A 59 10.30 0.62 4.74
N GLY A 60 10.99 1.68 5.16
CA GLY A 60 11.05 2.11 6.56
C GLY A 60 9.67 2.39 7.15
N ALA A 61 8.81 3.11 6.41
CA ALA A 61 7.43 3.37 6.82
C ALA A 61 6.61 2.07 6.92
N LEU A 62 6.75 1.15 5.95
CA LEU A 62 6.05 -0.13 5.94
C LEU A 62 6.47 -1.04 7.11
N THR A 63 7.77 -1.09 7.44
CA THR A 63 8.29 -1.93 8.52
C THR A 63 8.18 -1.28 9.90
N GLY A 64 8.17 0.05 9.98
CA GLY A 64 8.29 0.82 11.22
C GLY A 64 6.98 1.05 11.95
N GLY A 65 5.82 0.70 11.37
CA GLY A 65 4.54 0.96 12.01
C GLY A 65 3.46 -0.08 11.72
N ASN A 66 2.46 -0.13 12.59
CA ASN A 66 1.32 -1.04 12.47
C ASN A 66 0.25 -0.52 11.49
N HIS A 67 0.61 -0.34 10.23
CA HIS A 67 -0.25 0.26 9.20
C HIS A 67 -1.38 -0.68 8.74
N SER A 68 -1.25 -1.99 8.99
CA SER A 68 -2.31 -2.98 8.75
C SER A 68 -3.62 -2.62 9.45
N LYS A 69 -3.56 -1.89 10.59
CA LYS A 69 -4.72 -1.41 11.34
C LYS A 69 -5.70 -0.61 10.47
N TYR A 70 -5.23 0.13 9.46
CA TYR A 70 -6.09 0.94 8.60
C TYR A 70 -6.97 0.11 7.68
N ILE A 71 -6.54 -1.12 7.40
CA ILE A 71 -7.34 -2.10 6.68
C ILE A 71 -8.19 -2.88 7.66
N ASP A 72 -7.63 -3.39 8.75
CA ASP A 72 -8.32 -4.32 9.67
C ASP A 72 -9.36 -3.61 10.55
N GLN A 73 -9.11 -2.36 10.95
CA GLN A 73 -9.97 -1.54 11.81
C GLN A 73 -10.33 -0.25 11.07
N PRO A 74 -11.28 -0.28 10.13
CA PRO A 74 -11.65 0.91 9.35
C PRO A 74 -12.15 2.06 10.23
N GLU A 75 -12.61 1.77 11.45
CA GLU A 75 -13.05 2.75 12.46
C GLU A 75 -11.99 3.83 12.73
N VAL A 76 -10.71 3.43 12.73
CA VAL A 76 -9.58 4.34 13.01
C VAL A 76 -9.27 5.28 11.83
N LEU A 77 -9.87 5.06 10.65
CA LEU A 77 -9.65 5.89 9.47
C LEU A 77 -10.09 7.34 9.66
N ALA A 78 -11.12 7.55 10.50
CA ALA A 78 -11.64 8.86 10.85
C ALA A 78 -10.74 9.63 11.84
N GLU A 79 -9.81 8.95 12.51
CA GLU A 79 -9.01 9.55 13.56
C GLU A 79 -8.05 10.61 13.00
N SER A 80 -7.89 11.70 13.75
CA SER A 80 -6.93 12.77 13.41
C SER A 80 -5.51 12.25 13.17
N GLY A 81 -5.09 11.23 13.94
CA GLY A 81 -3.79 10.59 13.76
C GLY A 81 -3.66 9.93 12.39
N THR A 82 -4.66 9.17 11.96
CA THR A 82 -4.66 8.50 10.64
C THR A 82 -4.64 9.50 9.49
N VAL A 83 -5.35 10.62 9.63
CA VAL A 83 -5.36 11.70 8.65
C VAL A 83 -4.00 12.40 8.59
N GLU A 84 -3.37 12.66 9.75
CA GLU A 84 -2.04 13.28 9.80
C GLU A 84 -0.97 12.40 9.14
N GLU A 85 -0.98 11.09 9.45
CA GLU A 85 -0.11 10.11 8.81
C GLU A 85 -0.33 10.08 7.29
N GLY A 86 -1.60 10.05 6.86
CA GLY A 86 -1.96 10.14 5.44
C GLY A 86 -1.38 11.37 4.75
N ASN A 87 -1.38 12.52 5.42
CA ASN A 87 -0.77 13.75 4.89
C ASN A 87 0.75 13.65 4.76
N LYS A 88 1.44 12.97 5.68
CA LYS A 88 2.89 12.72 5.58
C LYS A 88 3.18 11.83 4.37
N ILE A 89 2.43 10.74 4.21
CA ILE A 89 2.53 9.82 3.06
C ILE A 89 2.36 10.58 1.75
N LEU A 90 1.31 11.40 1.63
CA LEU A 90 1.07 12.25 0.46
C LEU A 90 2.23 13.20 0.19
N GLY A 91 2.85 13.76 1.23
CA GLY A 91 4.05 14.58 1.11
C GLY A 91 5.22 13.85 0.44
N HIS A 92 5.45 12.58 0.79
CA HIS A 92 6.52 11.77 0.19
C HIS A 92 6.18 11.34 -1.24
N ILE A 93 4.95 10.89 -1.50
CA ILE A 93 4.60 10.28 -2.80
C ILE A 93 4.16 11.30 -3.85
N LEU A 94 3.46 12.37 -3.47
CA LEU A 94 3.00 13.43 -4.38
C LEU A 94 3.93 14.65 -4.35
N GLY A 95 4.78 14.78 -3.33
CA GLY A 95 5.78 15.84 -3.20
C GLY A 95 5.27 17.12 -2.52
N SER A 96 4.01 17.52 -2.77
CA SER A 96 3.45 18.71 -2.13
C SER A 96 1.94 18.64 -1.88
N LYS A 97 1.48 19.48 -0.94
CA LYS A 97 0.05 19.63 -0.65
C LYS A 97 -0.71 20.21 -1.85
N ASP A 98 -0.07 21.03 -2.66
CA ASP A 98 -0.67 21.59 -3.88
C ASP A 98 -0.98 20.51 -4.92
N VAL A 99 -0.04 19.57 -5.14
CA VAL A 99 -0.28 18.40 -6.01
C VAL A 99 -1.43 17.56 -5.47
N SER A 100 -1.45 17.31 -4.16
CA SER A 100 -2.53 16.57 -3.49
C SER A 100 -3.91 17.24 -3.70
N ARG A 101 -3.97 18.57 -3.59
CA ARG A 101 -5.20 19.35 -3.83
C ARG A 101 -5.64 19.30 -5.30
N GLN A 102 -4.70 19.33 -6.25
CA GLN A 102 -5.00 19.20 -7.67
C GLN A 102 -5.55 17.81 -8.01
N VAL A 103 -4.97 16.75 -7.42
CA VAL A 103 -5.49 15.38 -7.54
C VAL A 103 -6.94 15.31 -7.05
N ALA A 104 -7.24 15.88 -5.89
CA ALA A 104 -8.61 15.93 -5.36
C ALA A 104 -9.55 16.76 -6.24
N SER A 105 -9.08 17.87 -6.82
CA SER A 105 -9.88 18.69 -7.74
C SER A 105 -10.25 17.91 -9.00
N ARG A 106 -9.28 17.22 -9.61
CA ARG A 106 -9.50 16.42 -10.81
C ARG A 106 -10.38 15.20 -10.56
N ALA A 107 -10.24 14.62 -9.38
CA ALA A 107 -11.11 13.52 -8.96
C ALA A 107 -12.55 14.00 -8.74
N ALA A 108 -12.78 15.25 -8.33
CA ALA A 108 -14.13 15.81 -8.18
C ALA A 108 -14.86 15.86 -9.52
N GLU A 109 -14.15 16.31 -10.56
CA GLU A 109 -14.68 16.43 -11.93
C GLU A 109 -15.12 15.07 -12.52
N SER A 110 -14.45 13.98 -12.13
CA SER A 110 -14.73 12.64 -12.66
C SER A 110 -15.67 11.80 -11.78
N SER A 111 -15.61 11.97 -10.46
CA SER A 111 -16.44 11.21 -9.51
C SER A 111 -17.79 11.85 -9.19
N GLY A 112 -17.97 13.13 -9.50
CA GLY A 112 -19.17 13.89 -9.13
C GLY A 112 -19.28 14.19 -7.62
N VAL A 113 -18.21 13.97 -6.86
CA VAL A 113 -18.12 14.24 -5.42
C VAL A 113 -17.45 15.59 -5.18
N ASP A 114 -17.90 16.32 -4.16
CA ASP A 114 -17.35 17.65 -3.82
C ASP A 114 -15.82 17.62 -3.59
N SER A 115 -15.13 18.63 -4.11
CA SER A 115 -13.67 18.73 -4.01
C SER A 115 -13.19 18.89 -2.56
N GLY A 116 -13.96 19.53 -1.69
CA GLY A 116 -13.68 19.64 -0.26
C GLY A 116 -13.68 18.26 0.41
N ILE A 117 -14.70 17.46 0.13
CA ILE A 117 -14.79 16.07 0.61
C ILE A 117 -13.59 15.26 0.12
N LEU A 118 -13.27 15.32 -1.18
CA LEU A 118 -12.15 14.56 -1.74
C LEU A 118 -10.78 14.98 -1.18
N LYS A 119 -10.60 16.26 -0.85
CA LYS A 119 -9.38 16.74 -0.18
C LYS A 119 -9.22 16.15 1.21
N GLN A 120 -10.32 15.94 1.94
CA GLN A 120 -10.32 15.29 3.25
C GLN A 120 -10.19 13.77 3.14
N MET A 121 -10.73 13.18 2.08
CA MET A 121 -10.69 11.75 1.82
C MET A 121 -9.31 11.27 1.34
N LEU A 122 -8.60 12.10 0.58
CA LEU A 122 -7.32 11.73 -0.03
C LEU A 122 -6.24 11.27 1.00
N PRO A 123 -6.00 11.97 2.12
CA PRO A 123 -5.09 11.49 3.17
C PRO A 123 -5.52 10.14 3.75
N MET A 124 -6.81 9.95 4.00
CA MET A 124 -7.35 8.70 4.53
C MET A 124 -7.07 7.54 3.56
N LEU A 125 -7.29 7.75 2.26
CA LEU A 125 -6.98 6.75 1.23
C LEU A 125 -5.48 6.47 1.09
N ALA A 126 -4.61 7.45 1.35
CA ALA A 126 -3.17 7.22 1.39
C ALA A 126 -2.77 6.28 2.54
N SER A 127 -3.35 6.45 3.72
CA SER A 127 -3.15 5.56 4.87
C SER A 127 -3.68 4.15 4.61
N VAL A 128 -4.86 4.03 4.00
CA VAL A 128 -5.42 2.74 3.53
C VAL A 128 -4.49 2.07 2.52
N ALA A 129 -4.01 2.82 1.51
CA ALA A 129 -3.09 2.30 0.51
C ALA A 129 -1.81 1.76 1.16
N MET A 130 -1.26 2.49 2.13
CA MET A 130 -0.10 2.04 2.90
C MET A 130 -0.42 0.80 3.74
N GLY A 131 -1.58 0.73 4.40
CA GLY A 131 -2.02 -0.45 5.13
C GLY A 131 -2.21 -1.68 4.24
N ALA A 132 -2.75 -1.51 3.03
CA ALA A 132 -2.88 -2.58 2.06
C ALA A 132 -1.51 -3.07 1.55
N MET A 133 -0.56 -2.15 1.34
CA MET A 133 0.82 -2.50 0.97
C MET A 133 1.56 -3.17 2.12
N ALA A 134 1.41 -2.69 3.35
CA ALA A 134 1.99 -3.31 4.55
C ALA A 134 1.41 -4.71 4.75
N LYS A 135 0.09 -4.87 4.64
CA LYS A 135 -0.57 -6.18 4.69
C LYS A 135 -0.18 -7.08 3.53
N LYS A 136 0.20 -6.56 2.36
CA LYS A 136 0.70 -7.37 1.26
C LYS A 136 2.17 -7.76 1.43
N GLY A 137 3.02 -6.81 1.81
CA GLY A 137 4.46 -7.02 2.02
C GLY A 137 4.75 -7.86 3.26
N LEU A 138 3.97 -7.69 4.33
CA LEU A 138 4.06 -8.46 5.58
C LEU A 138 3.10 -9.66 5.60
N GLY A 139 1.93 -9.59 4.96
CA GLY A 139 0.98 -10.71 4.92
C GLY A 139 1.40 -11.83 3.98
N ASN A 140 2.32 -11.59 3.04
CA ASN A 140 3.04 -12.69 2.36
C ASN A 140 4.04 -13.40 3.30
N ALA A 141 4.28 -12.88 4.51
CA ALA A 141 5.05 -13.56 5.55
C ALA A 141 4.16 -14.26 6.60
N SER A 142 2.85 -13.99 6.64
CA SER A 142 1.96 -14.44 7.74
C SER A 142 0.76 -15.28 7.30
N ALA A 143 0.50 -15.44 6.00
CA ALA A 143 -0.55 -16.33 5.50
C ALA A 143 0.02 -17.68 5.03
N GLY A 144 0.40 -18.54 5.97
CA GLY A 144 0.40 -20.00 5.79
C GLY A 144 1.27 -20.64 4.69
N GLN A 145 2.12 -19.90 3.98
CA GLN A 145 3.10 -20.42 3.04
C GLN A 145 4.44 -19.70 3.25
N PRO A 146 5.55 -20.43 3.45
CA PRO A 146 6.87 -19.85 3.75
C PRO A 146 7.53 -19.24 2.50
N GLU A 147 6.83 -18.37 1.78
CA GLU A 147 7.25 -17.72 0.54
C GLU A 147 7.31 -16.19 0.67
N GLY A 148 7.71 -15.68 1.84
CA GLY A 148 7.94 -14.26 2.09
C GLY A 148 9.28 -14.06 2.79
N LEU A 149 10.22 -13.39 2.13
CA LEU A 149 11.64 -13.22 2.51
C LEU A 149 12.46 -14.52 2.62
N GLY A 150 11.92 -15.59 3.22
CA GLY A 150 12.44 -16.95 3.12
C GLY A 150 12.51 -17.40 1.67
N GLY A 151 11.39 -17.38 0.92
CA GLY A 151 11.37 -17.76 -0.50
C GLY A 151 12.16 -16.85 -1.46
N MET A 152 12.45 -15.60 -1.09
CA MET A 152 13.33 -14.73 -1.89
C MET A 152 14.81 -14.99 -1.57
N LEU A 153 15.14 -15.30 -0.32
CA LEU A 153 16.47 -15.75 0.07
C LEU A 153 16.73 -17.18 -0.40
N THR A 154 15.75 -18.07 -0.32
CA THR A 154 15.75 -19.42 -0.92
C THR A 154 15.77 -19.30 -2.43
N GLY A 155 15.02 -18.42 -3.09
CA GLY A 155 15.12 -18.23 -4.54
C GLY A 155 16.41 -17.56 -5.03
N ILE A 156 17.17 -16.93 -4.14
CA ILE A 156 18.54 -16.45 -4.37
C ILE A 156 19.57 -17.54 -4.02
N LEU A 157 19.28 -18.43 -3.06
CA LEU A 157 20.09 -19.60 -2.70
C LEU A 157 19.87 -20.80 -3.65
N ASP A 158 18.69 -20.92 -4.25
CA ASP A 158 18.18 -21.96 -5.18
C ASP A 158 18.14 -21.36 -6.59
N ALA A 159 19.27 -20.79 -7.00
CA ALA A 159 19.39 -20.05 -8.25
C ALA A 159 19.27 -20.96 -9.49
N ASP A 160 19.40 -22.27 -9.32
CA ASP A 160 19.28 -23.31 -10.35
C ASP A 160 18.04 -24.22 -10.22
N LYS A 161 17.19 -24.01 -9.19
CA LYS A 161 15.89 -24.68 -8.98
C LYS A 161 15.99 -26.20 -8.84
N ASP A 162 16.98 -26.71 -8.14
CA ASP A 162 17.14 -28.15 -7.92
C ASP A 162 16.45 -28.64 -6.63
N GLY A 163 16.08 -27.71 -5.74
CA GLY A 163 15.33 -27.98 -4.52
C GLY A 163 16.17 -28.46 -3.32
N SER A 164 17.50 -28.35 -3.36
CA SER A 164 18.40 -28.89 -2.33
C SER A 164 19.50 -27.91 -1.88
N ALA A 165 19.17 -26.94 -1.03
CA ALA A 165 20.14 -25.99 -0.45
C ALA A 165 21.31 -26.62 0.35
N LEU A 166 21.23 -27.92 0.70
CA LEU A 166 22.31 -28.69 1.33
C LEU A 166 23.38 -29.14 0.30
N ASP A 167 23.00 -29.35 -0.96
CA ASP A 167 23.91 -29.75 -2.03
C ASP A 167 24.76 -28.58 -2.51
N ASP A 168 24.20 -27.36 -2.59
CA ASP A 168 24.95 -26.15 -2.97
C ASP A 168 26.07 -25.78 -1.98
N ILE A 169 25.79 -25.92 -0.69
CA ILE A 169 26.78 -25.66 0.37
C ILE A 169 27.88 -26.73 0.32
N MET A 170 27.53 -27.97 0.02
CA MET A 170 28.48 -29.08 -0.12
C MET A 170 29.29 -28.99 -1.44
N GLY A 171 28.68 -28.49 -2.51
CA GLY A 171 29.30 -28.20 -3.80
C GLY A 171 30.32 -27.06 -3.72
N MET A 172 30.01 -25.97 -3.00
CA MET A 172 30.98 -24.90 -2.77
C MET A 172 32.14 -25.34 -1.86
N ALA A 173 31.88 -26.17 -0.84
CA ALA A 173 32.93 -26.71 0.03
C ALA A 173 33.88 -27.68 -0.70
N SER A 174 33.36 -28.50 -1.61
CA SER A 174 34.17 -29.44 -2.40
C SER A 174 35.05 -28.74 -3.45
N LYS A 175 34.58 -27.62 -4.00
CA LYS A 175 35.32 -26.81 -4.99
C LYS A 175 36.49 -26.04 -4.37
N PHE A 176 36.51 -25.87 -3.05
CA PHE A 176 37.58 -25.21 -2.32
C PHE A 176 38.68 -26.17 -1.83
N MET A 177 38.45 -27.49 -1.92
CA MET A 177 39.40 -28.53 -1.51
C MET A 177 40.06 -29.26 -2.69
N ARG A 178 39.94 -28.75 -3.92
CA ARG A 178 40.61 -29.29 -5.11
C ARG A 178 41.60 -28.31 -5.72
#